data_AF-A0A6A8ASR8-F1
#
_entry.id   AF-A0A6A8ASR8-F1
#
_cell.length_a   1.000
_cell.length_b   1.000
_cell.length_c   1.000
_cell.angle_alpha   90.00
_cell.angle_beta   90.00
_cell.angle_gamma   90.00
#
_symmetry.space_group_name_H-M   'P 1'
#
loop_
_entity.id
_entity.type
_entity.pdbx_description
1 polymer ?
#
loop_
_entity_poly.entity_id
_entity_poly.type
_entity_poly.pdbx_seq_one_letter_code
_entity_poly.pdbx_strand_id
1 'polypeptide(L)'
;MNDLVRYWRTMAVDFGTKRWRTGDSHLRLAKLRITRKILFAGPLATVLLAPKNIKTNSELQSYLKKSLAAPPLAQIAKHVDSMSQKSQKAMKILLQNYDQFIGILSGDKREVLKAIRGDIKSQKELREQCRKIGDKIQSSLEQIFFEDPLLKKSFRKYAVF
;
A
#
# COMPACT_ATOMS: atom_id res chain seq x y z
N MET A 1 -18.29 0.07 1.06
CA MET A 1 -17.07 0.45 1.81
C MET A 1 -16.74 -0.55 2.91
N ASN A 2 -17.71 -0.89 3.78
CA ASN A 2 -17.55 -1.95 4.77
C ASN A 2 -17.11 -3.29 4.13
N ASP A 3 -17.65 -3.66 2.98
CA ASP A 3 -17.26 -4.89 2.29
C ASP A 3 -15.81 -4.86 1.76
N LEU A 4 -15.33 -3.68 1.32
CA LEU A 4 -13.94 -3.52 0.88
C LEU A 4 -13.01 -3.66 2.08
N VAL A 5 -13.29 -3.00 3.20
CA VAL A 5 -12.49 -3.14 4.43
C VAL A 5 -12.54 -4.57 4.96
N ARG A 6 -13.69 -5.23 4.92
CA ARG A 6 -13.86 -6.64 5.33
C ARG A 6 -13.07 -7.58 4.42
N TYR A 7 -13.18 -7.42 3.10
CA TYR A 7 -12.40 -8.17 2.11
C TYR A 7 -10.90 -8.04 2.38
N TRP A 8 -10.42 -6.81 2.65
CA TRP A 8 -9.03 -6.58 3.03
C TRP A 8 -8.63 -7.25 4.34
N ARG A 9 -9.50 -7.22 5.36
CA ARG A 9 -9.26 -7.91 6.64
C ARG A 9 -9.18 -9.43 6.45
N THR A 10 -9.97 -9.99 5.53
CA THR A 10 -9.90 -11.42 5.20
C THR A 10 -8.61 -11.76 4.46
N MET A 11 -8.23 -10.99 3.42
CA MET A 11 -6.96 -11.21 2.73
C MET A 11 -5.76 -11.07 3.68
N ALA A 12 -5.80 -10.04 4.53
CA ALA A 12 -4.84 -9.79 5.59
C ALA A 12 -4.61 -10.98 6.54
N VAL A 13 -5.71 -11.62 6.96
CA VAL A 13 -5.70 -12.78 7.86
C VAL A 13 -5.17 -14.01 7.13
N ASP A 14 -5.58 -14.27 5.89
CA ASP A 14 -5.07 -15.37 5.06
C ASP A 14 -3.56 -15.26 4.80
N PHE A 15 -3.06 -14.03 4.65
CA PHE A 15 -1.62 -13.78 4.57
C PHE A 15 -0.88 -14.06 5.90
N GLY A 16 -1.54 -13.87 7.04
CA GLY A 16 -0.99 -14.12 8.38
C GLY A 16 -0.95 -15.61 8.74
N THR A 17 -1.96 -16.39 8.36
CA THR A 17 -2.00 -17.85 8.59
C THR A 17 -0.94 -18.60 7.78
N LYS A 18 -0.50 -18.06 6.64
CA LYS A 18 0.62 -18.57 5.82
C LYS A 18 2.01 -18.36 6.44
N ARG A 19 2.13 -17.79 7.64
CA ARG A 19 3.40 -17.56 8.37
C ARG A 19 4.11 -18.88 8.75
N TRP A 20 3.36 -19.96 8.92
CA TRP A 20 3.86 -21.21 9.51
C TRP A 20 4.34 -22.26 8.51
N ARG A 21 4.27 -22.01 7.20
CA ARG A 21 4.35 -23.09 6.18
C ARG A 21 5.53 -23.06 5.20
N THR A 22 6.56 -22.22 5.30
CA THR A 22 7.71 -22.28 4.34
C THR A 22 8.92 -21.44 4.78
N GLY A 23 10.12 -21.81 4.31
CA GLY A 23 11.41 -21.16 4.61
C GLY A 23 11.67 -19.78 4.00
N ASP A 24 10.71 -19.19 3.28
CA ASP A 24 10.82 -17.86 2.65
C ASP A 24 10.37 -16.72 3.60
N SER A 25 10.77 -16.80 4.88
CA SER A 25 10.12 -16.01 5.92
C SER A 25 10.43 -14.50 5.83
N HIS A 26 11.63 -14.12 5.35
CA HIS A 26 12.09 -12.74 5.36
C HIS A 26 11.59 -11.95 4.15
N LEU A 27 11.66 -12.51 2.94
CA LEU A 27 11.05 -11.92 1.75
C LEU A 27 9.54 -11.76 1.92
N ARG A 28 8.87 -12.79 2.47
CA ARG A 28 7.43 -12.73 2.75
C ARG A 28 7.12 -11.62 3.75
N LEU A 29 7.86 -11.52 4.86
CA LEU A 29 7.67 -10.45 5.85
C LEU A 29 7.83 -9.05 5.21
N ALA A 30 8.84 -8.87 4.35
CA ALA A 30 9.05 -7.61 3.65
C ALA A 30 7.86 -7.24 2.74
N LYS A 31 7.39 -8.20 1.92
CA LYS A 31 6.19 -8.02 1.07
C LYS A 31 4.94 -7.72 1.90
N LEU A 32 4.76 -8.39 3.03
CA LEU A 32 3.61 -8.15 3.93
C LEU A 32 3.64 -6.76 4.54
N ARG A 33 4.82 -6.26 4.92
CA ARG A 33 4.97 -4.93 5.53
C ARG A 33 4.74 -3.81 4.51
N ILE A 34 5.11 -4.01 3.25
CA ILE A 34 5.12 -2.96 2.23
C ILE A 34 3.93 -3.10 1.27
N THR A 35 3.90 -4.17 0.47
CA THR A 35 2.93 -4.33 -0.62
C THR A 35 1.49 -4.27 -0.13
N ARG A 36 1.21 -4.83 1.04
CA ARG A 36 -0.14 -4.84 1.62
C ARG A 36 -0.66 -3.44 1.95
N LYS A 37 0.21 -2.51 2.40
CA LYS A 37 -0.20 -1.13 2.70
C LYS A 37 -0.67 -0.42 1.44
N ILE A 38 0.07 -0.59 0.33
CA ILE A 38 -0.25 0.01 -0.96
C ILE A 38 -1.47 -0.64 -1.59
N LEU A 39 -1.54 -1.97 -1.56
CA LEU A 39 -2.66 -2.75 -2.05
C LEU A 39 -3.97 -2.34 -1.35
N PHE A 40 -3.94 -2.05 -0.06
CA PHE A 40 -5.08 -1.52 0.68
C PHE A 40 -5.39 -0.06 0.32
N ALA A 41 -4.36 0.79 0.33
CA ALA A 41 -4.52 2.24 0.19
C ALA A 41 -5.10 2.65 -1.18
N GLY A 42 -4.67 2.02 -2.28
CA GLY A 42 -5.13 2.38 -3.62
C GLY A 42 -6.65 2.27 -3.80
N PRO A 43 -7.24 1.08 -3.62
CA PRO A 43 -8.68 0.88 -3.75
C PRO A 43 -9.48 1.69 -2.74
N LEU A 44 -8.94 1.88 -1.52
CA LEU A 44 -9.58 2.73 -0.53
C LEU A 44 -9.63 4.19 -1.01
N ALA A 45 -8.53 4.75 -1.51
CA ALA A 45 -8.52 6.09 -2.09
C ALA A 45 -9.51 6.19 -3.26
N THR A 46 -9.56 5.20 -4.15
CA THR A 46 -10.51 5.16 -5.28
C THR A 46 -11.96 5.32 -4.83
N VAL A 47 -12.36 4.65 -3.74
CA VAL A 47 -13.72 4.73 -3.20
C VAL A 47 -13.95 6.04 -2.45
N LEU A 48 -12.98 6.51 -1.66
CA LEU A 48 -13.12 7.76 -0.90
C LEU A 48 -13.14 9.01 -1.79
N LEU A 49 -12.49 8.94 -2.96
CA LEU A 49 -12.39 10.00 -3.95
C LEU A 49 -13.34 9.80 -5.13
N ALA A 50 -14.35 8.93 -4.99
CA ALA A 50 -15.37 8.75 -6.00
C ALA A 50 -16.01 10.11 -6.35
N PRO A 51 -16.12 10.47 -7.64
CA PRO A 51 -16.70 11.75 -8.05
C PRO A 51 -18.12 11.95 -7.51
N LYS A 52 -18.37 13.14 -6.94
CA LYS A 52 -19.68 13.48 -6.33
C LYS A 52 -20.82 13.62 -7.34
N ASN A 53 -20.50 13.72 -8.63
CA ASN A 53 -21.46 13.86 -9.72
C ASN A 53 -22.00 12.52 -10.24
N ILE A 54 -21.52 11.38 -9.71
CA ILE A 54 -22.08 10.06 -10.00
C ILE A 54 -23.47 9.97 -9.36
N LYS A 55 -24.51 9.76 -10.18
CA LYS A 55 -25.91 9.72 -9.74
C LYS A 55 -26.53 8.33 -9.83
N THR A 56 -25.95 7.45 -10.63
CA THR A 56 -26.49 6.10 -10.88
C THR A 56 -25.51 5.00 -10.47
N ASN A 57 -26.04 3.82 -10.17
CA ASN A 57 -25.23 2.63 -9.91
C ASN A 57 -24.39 2.22 -11.13
N SER A 58 -24.90 2.42 -12.34
CA SER A 58 -24.17 2.10 -13.58
C SER A 58 -22.92 2.98 -13.74
N GLU A 59 -23.06 4.29 -13.50
CA GLU A 59 -21.93 5.24 -13.51
C GLU A 59 -20.90 4.88 -12.44
N LEU A 60 -21.35 4.54 -11.23
CA LEU A 60 -20.46 4.11 -10.15
C LEU A 60 -19.68 2.84 -10.53
N GLN A 61 -20.37 1.84 -11.09
CA GLN A 61 -19.72 0.60 -11.55
C GLN A 61 -18.70 0.87 -12.65
N SER A 62 -19.02 1.73 -13.61
CA SER A 62 -18.11 2.11 -14.69
C SER A 62 -16.86 2.82 -14.13
N TYR A 63 -17.05 3.79 -13.23
CA TYR A 63 -15.96 4.47 -12.54
C TYR A 63 -15.06 3.50 -11.76
N LEU A 64 -15.66 2.59 -10.99
CA LEU A 64 -14.92 1.63 -10.18
C LEU A 64 -14.16 0.64 -11.06
N LYS A 65 -14.79 0.08 -12.11
CA LYS A 65 -14.11 -0.82 -13.06
C LYS A 65 -12.90 -0.15 -13.70
N LYS A 66 -13.06 1.08 -14.20
CA LYS A 66 -11.97 1.84 -14.80
C LYS A 66 -10.88 2.19 -13.79
N SER A 67 -11.26 2.67 -12.61
CA SER A 67 -10.29 3.13 -11.61
C SER A 67 -9.52 1.98 -10.95
N LEU A 68 -10.19 0.87 -10.65
CA LEU A 68 -9.58 -0.28 -9.99
C LEU A 68 -8.71 -1.13 -10.94
N ALA A 69 -8.85 -0.96 -12.25
CA ALA A 69 -7.96 -1.57 -13.24
C ALA A 69 -6.53 -0.98 -13.22
N ALA A 70 -6.35 0.24 -12.70
CA ALA A 70 -5.03 0.84 -12.54
C ALA A 70 -4.25 0.19 -11.38
N PRO A 71 -2.91 0.16 -11.43
CA PRO A 71 -2.11 -0.28 -10.28
C PRO A 71 -2.47 0.50 -9.01
N PRO A 72 -2.50 -0.13 -7.82
CA PRO A 72 -2.95 0.52 -6.58
C PRO A 72 -2.25 1.85 -6.28
N LEU A 73 -0.97 1.95 -6.63
CA LEU A 73 -0.19 3.16 -6.46
C LEU A 73 -0.67 4.30 -7.39
N ALA A 74 -0.95 3.97 -8.65
CA ALA A 74 -1.49 4.90 -9.63
C ALA A 74 -2.89 5.40 -9.26
N GLN A 75 -3.68 4.56 -8.57
CA GLN A 75 -5.00 4.94 -8.07
C GLN A 75 -4.95 6.13 -7.10
N ILE A 76 -3.87 6.26 -6.32
CA ILE A 76 -3.65 7.40 -5.42
C ILE A 76 -2.93 8.54 -6.16
N ALA A 77 -1.89 8.20 -6.95
CA ALA A 77 -1.05 9.18 -7.65
C ALA A 77 -1.83 10.07 -8.63
N LYS A 78 -2.89 9.56 -9.27
CA LYS A 78 -3.74 10.34 -10.18
C LYS A 78 -4.42 11.56 -9.54
N HIS A 79 -4.43 11.65 -8.21
CA HIS A 79 -5.01 12.76 -7.46
C HIS A 79 -3.97 13.71 -6.86
N VAL A 80 -2.67 13.52 -7.15
CA VAL A 80 -1.58 14.26 -6.50
C VAL A 80 -1.71 15.78 -6.67
N ASP A 81 -2.15 16.24 -7.84
CA ASP A 81 -2.30 17.68 -8.12
C ASP A 81 -3.43 18.33 -7.30
N SER A 82 -4.39 17.53 -6.83
CA SER A 82 -5.48 17.99 -5.97
C SER A 82 -5.14 17.90 -4.47
N MET A 83 -3.97 17.37 -4.11
CA MET A 83 -3.54 17.24 -2.72
C MET A 83 -2.82 18.49 -2.22
N SER A 84 -2.75 18.63 -0.89
CA SER A 84 -1.92 19.66 -0.26
C SER A 84 -0.42 19.46 -0.57
N GLN A 85 0.36 20.53 -0.50
CA GLN A 85 1.82 20.48 -0.72
C GLN A 85 2.55 19.47 0.17
N LYS A 86 2.10 19.28 1.42
CA LYS A 86 2.66 18.28 2.33
C LYS A 86 2.39 16.85 1.84
N SER A 87 1.18 16.59 1.35
CA SER A 87 0.78 15.27 0.84
C SER A 87 1.37 14.98 -0.55
N GLN A 88 1.61 16.00 -1.38
CA GLN A 88 2.38 15.86 -2.62
C GLN A 88 3.81 15.41 -2.33
N LYS A 89 4.47 16.02 -1.34
CA LYS A 89 5.79 15.58 -0.86
C LYS A 89 5.75 14.15 -0.30
N ALA A 90 4.73 13.81 0.49
CA ALA A 90 4.53 12.46 0.99
C ALA A 90 4.33 11.44 -0.14
N MET A 91 3.56 11.79 -1.18
CA MET A 91 3.40 10.96 -2.37
C MET A 91 4.74 10.70 -3.06
N LYS A 92 5.56 11.74 -3.25
CA LYS A 92 6.91 11.58 -3.82
C LYS A 92 7.76 10.61 -3.00
N ILE A 93 7.80 10.77 -1.68
CA ILE A 93 8.54 9.88 -0.76
C ILE A 93 8.03 8.45 -0.88
N LEU A 94 6.70 8.27 -0.93
CA LEU A 94 6.06 6.97 -1.08
C LEU A 94 6.49 6.28 -2.38
N LEU A 95 6.41 6.98 -3.52
CA LEU A 95 6.81 6.45 -4.83
C LEU A 95 8.28 6.04 -4.84
N GLN A 96 9.18 6.88 -4.33
CA GLN A 96 10.62 6.60 -4.26
C GLN A 96 10.94 5.36 -3.40
N ASN A 97 10.29 5.24 -2.23
CA ASN A 97 10.50 4.10 -1.35
C ASN A 97 9.91 2.80 -1.93
N TYR A 98 8.79 2.90 -2.65
CA TYR A 98 8.23 1.74 -3.33
C TYR A 98 9.10 1.29 -4.50
N ASP A 99 9.63 2.22 -5.30
CA ASP A 99 10.58 1.92 -6.37
C ASP A 99 11.85 1.23 -5.82
N GLN A 100 12.41 1.76 -4.72
CA GLN A 100 13.52 1.11 -4.02
C GLN A 100 13.18 -0.31 -3.58
N PHE A 101 11.95 -0.55 -3.11
CA PHE A 101 11.50 -1.89 -2.76
C PHE A 101 11.38 -2.82 -3.97
N ILE A 102 10.85 -2.33 -5.09
CA ILE A 102 10.81 -3.09 -6.35
C ILE A 102 12.23 -3.47 -6.79
N GLY A 103 13.19 -2.55 -6.67
CA GLY A 103 14.61 -2.84 -6.93
C GLY A 103 15.20 -3.93 -6.04
N ILE A 104 14.79 -4.01 -4.77
CA ILE A 104 15.17 -5.13 -3.87
C ILE A 104 14.55 -6.44 -4.33
N LEU A 105 13.32 -6.42 -4.86
CA LEU A 105 12.61 -7.61 -5.31
C LEU A 105 13.04 -8.10 -6.70
N SER A 106 13.65 -7.27 -7.53
CA SER A 106 14.06 -7.64 -8.89
C SER A 106 15.49 -8.16 -9.00
N GLY A 107 16.35 -7.92 -8.01
CA GLY A 107 17.77 -8.31 -8.04
C GLY A 107 18.17 -9.42 -7.07
N ASP A 108 19.48 -9.66 -6.95
CA ASP A 108 20.09 -10.71 -6.12
C ASP A 108 19.72 -10.60 -4.63
N LYS A 109 19.40 -9.38 -4.17
CA LYS A 109 18.89 -9.11 -2.81
C LYS A 109 17.62 -9.89 -2.49
N ARG A 110 16.80 -10.21 -3.50
CA ARG A 110 15.64 -11.08 -3.34
C ARG A 110 16.03 -12.48 -2.91
N GLU A 111 17.05 -13.05 -3.53
CA GLU A 111 17.50 -14.41 -3.23
C GLU A 111 18.14 -14.46 -1.83
N VAL A 112 18.85 -13.41 -1.42
CA VAL A 112 19.34 -13.26 -0.04
C VAL A 112 18.19 -13.24 0.98
N LEU A 113 17.08 -12.56 0.68
CA LEU A 113 15.88 -12.53 1.52
C LEU A 113 15.09 -13.86 1.52
N LYS A 114 15.25 -14.67 0.49
CA LYS A 114 14.59 -15.96 0.33
C LYS A 114 15.36 -17.11 0.97
N ALA A 115 16.68 -16.97 1.05
CA ALA A 115 17.57 -17.99 1.60
C ALA A 115 17.30 -18.23 3.10
N ILE A 116 17.10 -19.49 3.47
CA ILE A 116 16.95 -19.92 4.89
C ILE A 116 18.31 -19.89 5.60
N ARG A 117 19.37 -20.23 4.88
CA ARG A 117 20.76 -20.27 5.35
C ARG A 117 21.59 -19.40 4.42
N GLY A 118 22.51 -18.61 4.97
CA GLY A 118 23.33 -17.67 4.21
C GLY A 118 23.99 -16.65 5.13
N ASP A 119 24.57 -15.61 4.56
CA ASP A 119 25.20 -14.54 5.33
C ASP A 119 24.17 -13.81 6.22
N ILE A 120 24.25 -14.07 7.52
CA ILE A 120 23.37 -13.51 8.55
C ILE A 120 23.47 -11.98 8.56
N LYS A 121 24.64 -11.42 8.29
CA LYS A 121 24.86 -9.97 8.31
C LYS A 121 24.11 -9.31 7.15
N SER A 122 24.33 -9.76 5.91
CA SER A 122 23.58 -9.29 4.74
C SER A 122 22.07 -9.43 4.90
N GLN A 123 21.61 -10.57 5.44
CA GLN A 123 20.18 -10.76 5.70
C GLN A 123 19.62 -9.76 6.73
N LYS A 124 20.36 -9.48 7.82
CA LYS A 124 19.94 -8.51 8.84
C LYS A 124 19.88 -7.10 8.26
N GLU A 125 20.87 -6.71 7.47
CA GLU A 125 20.91 -5.39 6.81
C GLU A 125 19.76 -5.20 5.84
N LEU A 126 19.47 -6.19 4.99
CA LEU A 126 18.34 -6.13 4.05
C LEU A 126 16.99 -6.10 4.75
N ARG A 127 16.82 -6.83 5.86
CA ARG A 127 15.60 -6.77 6.67
C ARG A 127 15.39 -5.38 7.26
N GLU A 128 16.45 -4.78 7.80
CA GLU A 128 16.38 -3.43 8.36
C GLU A 128 16.11 -2.39 7.26
N GLN A 129 16.69 -2.56 6.07
CA GLN A 129 16.37 -1.74 4.91
C GLN A 129 14.88 -1.84 4.53
N CYS A 130 14.34 -3.06 4.39
CA CYS A 130 12.92 -3.28 4.11
C CYS A 130 12.02 -2.70 5.22
N ARG A 131 12.45 -2.78 6.48
CA ARG A 131 11.72 -2.17 7.60
C ARG A 131 11.64 -0.65 7.45
N LYS A 132 12.78 0.01 7.24
CA LYS A 132 12.85 1.48 7.05
C LYS A 132 11.98 1.94 5.88
N ILE A 133 12.04 1.23 4.76
CA ILE A 133 11.17 1.48 3.59
C ILE A 133 9.69 1.38 3.99
N GLY A 134 9.31 0.31 4.68
CA GLY A 134 7.94 0.09 5.13
C GLY A 134 7.42 1.15 6.09
N ASP A 135 8.28 1.72 6.93
CA ASP A 135 7.96 2.78 7.88
C ASP A 135 7.83 4.14 7.17
N LYS A 136 8.67 4.42 6.15
CA LYS A 136 8.54 5.60 5.28
C LYS A 136 7.27 5.56 4.43
N ILE A 137 6.90 4.41 3.89
CA ILE A 137 5.64 4.23 3.16
C ILE A 137 4.45 4.46 4.10
N GLN A 138 4.51 3.94 5.33
CA GLN A 138 3.43 4.14 6.29
C GLN A 138 3.24 5.60 6.66
N SER A 139 4.31 6.28 7.10
CA SER A 139 4.23 7.70 7.45
C SER A 139 3.74 8.56 6.27
N SER A 140 4.11 8.20 5.05
CA SER A 140 3.60 8.87 3.84
C SER A 140 2.10 8.63 3.63
N LEU A 141 1.63 7.40 3.80
CA LEU A 141 0.20 7.07 3.75
C LEU A 141 -0.58 7.76 4.87
N GLU A 142 -0.03 7.83 6.08
CA GLU A 142 -0.65 8.54 7.20
C GLU A 142 -0.83 10.03 6.87
N GLN A 143 0.22 10.68 6.34
CA GLN A 143 0.14 12.07 5.88
C GLN A 143 -0.94 12.25 4.80
N ILE A 144 -1.05 11.33 3.83
CA ILE A 144 -2.04 11.42 2.75
C ILE A 144 -3.47 11.19 3.25
N PHE A 145 -3.71 10.19 4.09
CA PHE A 145 -5.06 9.78 4.47
C PHE A 145 -5.60 10.48 5.71
N PHE A 146 -4.76 10.73 6.73
CA PHE A 146 -5.21 11.33 7.99
C PHE A 146 -5.10 12.85 8.02
N GLU A 147 -4.21 13.43 7.21
CA GLU A 147 -3.91 14.86 7.26
C GLU A 147 -4.30 15.65 6.02
N ASP A 148 -4.36 15.03 4.83
CA ASP A 148 -4.77 15.76 3.63
C ASP A 148 -6.26 16.14 3.65
N PRO A 149 -6.64 17.41 3.44
CA PRO A 149 -8.04 17.83 3.42
C PRO A 149 -8.91 17.05 2.43
N LEU A 150 -8.34 16.57 1.33
CA LEU A 150 -9.05 15.82 0.29
C LEU A 150 -9.60 14.49 0.83
N LEU A 151 -8.84 13.80 1.69
CA LEU A 151 -9.15 12.47 2.18
C LEU A 151 -9.58 12.45 3.66
N LYS A 152 -9.03 13.34 4.48
CA LYS A 152 -9.14 13.34 5.95
C LYS A 152 -10.56 13.16 6.47
N LYS A 153 -11.53 13.94 5.96
CA LYS A 153 -12.91 13.88 6.43
C LYS A 153 -13.57 12.54 6.12
N SER A 154 -13.48 12.07 4.88
CA SER A 154 -14.08 10.81 4.45
C SER A 154 -13.37 9.61 5.08
N PHE A 155 -12.04 9.64 5.14
CA PHE A 155 -11.24 8.59 5.73
C PHE A 155 -11.56 8.42 7.23
N ARG A 156 -11.57 9.50 8.02
CA ARG A 156 -11.92 9.42 9.46
C ARG A 156 -13.36 8.98 9.69
N LYS A 157 -14.29 9.38 8.84
CA LYS A 157 -15.71 9.02 8.98
C LYS A 157 -15.99 7.55 8.68
N TYR A 158 -15.23 6.96 7.75
CA TYR A 158 -15.64 5.69 7.14
C TYR A 158 -14.59 4.57 7.14
N ALA A 159 -13.31 4.89 7.32
CA ALA A 159 -12.22 3.92 7.30
C ALA A 159 -11.63 3.63 8.69
N VAL A 160 -11.89 4.50 9.67
CA VAL A 160 -11.53 4.33 11.07
C VAL A 160 -12.81 3.94 11.83
N PHE A 161 -12.77 2.80 12.52
CA PHE A 161 -13.84 2.31 13.41
C PHE A 161 -13.42 2.56 14.85
#